data_AF-A0A3M1A7E2-F1
#
_entry.id   AF-A0A3M1A7E2-F1
#
_cell.length_a   1.000
_cell.length_b   1.000
_cell.length_c   1.000
_cell.angle_alpha   90.00
_cell.angle_beta   90.00
_cell.angle_gamma   90.00
#
_symmetry.space_group_name_H-M   'P 1'
#
loop_
_entity.id
_entity.type
_entity.pdbx_description
1 polymer ?
#
loop_
_entity_poly.entity_id
_entity_poly.type
_entity_poly.pdbx_seq_one_letter_code
_entity_poly.pdbx_strand_id
1 'polypeptide(L)'
;MTHKKSRFFAVPQETHMTSAGEARFPILYYDATALQTFFWCDVGAAQFFLNGTGLAATRFFNGKALAAMGWYEYRDTDIGPYHEVGLAIAVQPSHRPLRWPFLQFLVPSQRRVLGFYIIDLPVTTEIACAAGQEMWGFPKFVTEIPYSIDGNHVAINVLHPESGESIVKIEGQLGG
;
A
#
# COMPACT_ATOMS: atom_id res chain seq x y z
N MET A 1 9.61 -15.74 19.71
CA MET A 1 9.65 -17.09 19.11
C MET A 1 9.59 -16.94 17.60
N THR A 2 10.56 -17.48 16.87
CA THR A 2 10.86 -17.15 15.47
C THR A 2 9.84 -17.77 14.49
N HIS A 3 8.86 -16.98 14.06
CA HIS A 3 7.83 -17.36 13.08
C HIS A 3 8.39 -17.85 11.73
N LYS A 4 9.68 -17.60 11.45
CA LYS A 4 10.42 -17.96 10.22
C LYS A 4 10.40 -19.44 9.86
N LYS A 5 10.16 -20.35 10.82
CA LYS A 5 10.14 -21.81 10.57
C LYS A 5 8.75 -22.40 10.27
N SER A 6 7.73 -21.55 10.08
CA SER A 6 6.39 -22.05 9.76
C SER A 6 6.31 -22.60 8.33
N ARG A 7 5.39 -23.54 8.08
CA ARG A 7 5.11 -24.04 6.72
C ARG A 7 4.68 -22.93 5.74
N PHE A 8 4.17 -21.81 6.26
CA PHE A 8 3.77 -20.67 5.45
C PHE A 8 4.98 -19.99 4.78
N PHE A 9 6.13 -19.93 5.47
CA PHE A 9 7.38 -19.36 4.93
C PHE A 9 8.27 -20.40 4.24
N ALA A 10 7.88 -21.68 4.23
CA ALA A 10 8.61 -22.75 3.58
C ALA A 10 8.34 -22.81 2.07
N VAL A 11 8.48 -21.66 1.40
CA VAL A 11 8.33 -21.53 -0.06
C VAL A 11 9.71 -21.46 -0.72
N PRO A 12 9.90 -22.04 -1.92
CA PRO A 12 11.14 -21.86 -2.69
C PRO A 12 11.36 -20.36 -2.96
N GLN A 13 12.60 -19.90 -2.79
CA GLN A 13 13.00 -18.55 -3.16
C GLN A 13 14.09 -18.59 -4.22
N GLU A 14 13.98 -17.71 -5.20
CA GLU A 14 14.98 -17.49 -6.25
C GLU A 14 15.62 -16.12 -6.08
N THR A 15 16.93 -16.03 -6.30
CA THR A 15 17.64 -14.75 -6.28
C THR A 15 17.54 -14.10 -7.64
N HIS A 16 17.11 -12.84 -7.65
CA HIS A 16 17.09 -11.98 -8.83
C HIS A 16 17.93 -10.73 -8.57
N MET A 17 18.63 -10.28 -9.61
CA MET A 17 19.36 -9.02 -9.58
C MET A 17 18.39 -7.87 -9.88
N THR A 18 18.33 -6.88 -9.00
CA THR A 18 17.59 -5.63 -9.21
C THR A 18 18.57 -4.47 -9.42
N SER A 19 18.07 -3.30 -9.80
CA SER A 19 18.90 -2.08 -9.89
C SER A 19 19.56 -1.66 -8.56
N ALA A 20 19.02 -2.10 -7.42
CA ALA A 20 19.55 -1.83 -6.08
C ALA A 20 20.26 -3.02 -5.43
N GLY A 21 20.55 -4.09 -6.21
CA GLY A 21 21.25 -5.29 -5.75
C GLY A 21 20.41 -6.56 -5.76
N GLU A 22 20.96 -7.62 -5.16
CA GLU A 22 20.30 -8.94 -5.12
C GLU A 22 19.12 -8.96 -4.15
N ALA A 23 17.98 -9.51 -4.60
CA ALA A 23 16.82 -9.79 -3.76
C ALA A 23 16.30 -11.21 -4.01
N ARG A 24 15.77 -11.85 -2.96
CA ARG A 24 15.18 -13.18 -3.04
C ARG A 24 13.66 -13.07 -3.16
N PHE A 25 13.08 -13.79 -4.12
CA PHE A 25 11.65 -13.76 -4.42
C PHE A 25 11.01 -15.14 -4.23
N PRO A 26 9.78 -15.21 -3.67
CA PRO A 26 8.99 -14.10 -3.15
C PRO A 26 9.65 -13.47 -1.91
N ILE A 27 9.51 -12.15 -1.74
CA ILE A 27 10.01 -11.45 -0.55
C ILE A 27 9.10 -11.82 0.62
N LEU A 28 9.68 -12.34 1.70
CA LEU A 28 8.95 -12.75 2.88
C LEU A 28 8.99 -11.64 3.94
N TYR A 29 7.83 -11.38 4.54
CA TYR A 29 7.61 -10.39 5.58
C TYR A 29 7.24 -11.14 6.88
N TYR A 30 8.06 -10.99 7.92
CA TYR A 30 7.97 -11.79 9.14
C TYR A 30 7.38 -11.00 10.31
N ASP A 31 7.63 -9.69 10.35
CA ASP A 31 7.11 -8.79 11.37
C ASP A 31 6.77 -7.43 10.75
N ALA A 32 5.50 -7.03 10.89
CA ALA A 32 4.97 -5.80 10.33
C ALA A 32 3.89 -5.21 11.22
N THR A 33 3.88 -3.88 11.35
CA THR A 33 2.72 -3.11 11.81
C THR A 33 2.07 -2.47 10.59
N ALA A 34 0.74 -2.50 10.53
CA ALA A 34 -0.01 -1.78 9.51
C ALA A 34 -1.07 -0.88 10.14
N LEU A 35 -1.13 0.38 9.70
CA LEU A 35 -2.25 1.28 9.92
C LEU A 35 -2.96 1.49 8.59
N GLN A 36 -4.29 1.40 8.58
CA GLN A 36 -5.10 1.64 7.40
C GLN A 36 -6.04 2.80 7.68
N THR A 37 -5.97 3.82 6.83
CA THR A 37 -6.82 5.01 6.92
C THR A 37 -7.59 5.16 5.62
N PHE A 38 -8.88 5.44 5.74
CA PHE A 38 -9.80 5.51 4.60
C PHE A 38 -10.47 6.87 4.56
N PHE A 39 -10.52 7.47 3.37
CA PHE A 39 -11.05 8.80 3.15
C PHE A 39 -12.07 8.79 2.02
N TRP A 40 -13.20 9.46 2.25
CA TRP A 40 -14.13 9.76 1.17
C TRP A 40 -13.58 10.89 0.31
N CYS A 41 -13.45 10.65 -0.99
CA CYS A 41 -12.94 11.65 -1.94
C CYS A 41 -13.93 11.91 -3.08
N ASP A 42 -13.66 12.99 -3.82
CA ASP A 42 -14.38 13.27 -5.06
C ASP A 42 -14.12 12.17 -6.09
N VAL A 43 -15.19 11.67 -6.69
CA VAL A 43 -15.11 10.57 -7.65
C VAL A 43 -14.51 11.01 -8.99
N GLY A 44 -14.66 12.26 -9.39
CA GLY A 44 -14.05 12.81 -10.60
C GLY A 44 -12.53 12.90 -10.46
N ALA A 45 -12.07 13.45 -9.33
CA ALA A 45 -10.66 13.47 -8.97
C ALA A 45 -10.06 12.06 -8.89
N ALA A 46 -10.78 11.10 -8.29
CA ALA A 46 -10.35 9.70 -8.26
C ALA A 46 -10.29 9.08 -9.68
N GLN A 47 -11.29 9.34 -10.52
CA GLN A 47 -11.34 8.80 -11.88
C GLN A 47 -10.23 9.33 -12.77
N PHE A 48 -9.73 10.55 -12.53
CA PHE A 48 -8.63 11.15 -13.28
C PHE A 48 -7.38 10.26 -13.28
N PHE A 49 -7.02 9.68 -12.13
CA PHE A 49 -5.86 8.78 -11.98
C PHE A 49 -6.05 7.42 -12.68
N LEU A 50 -7.27 7.08 -13.08
CA LEU A 50 -7.62 5.77 -13.67
C LEU A 50 -7.77 5.84 -15.19
N ASN A 51 -7.56 7.00 -15.80
CA ASN A 51 -7.68 7.17 -17.24
C ASN A 51 -6.74 6.23 -18.00
N GLY A 52 -7.28 5.47 -18.95
CA GLY A 52 -6.51 4.50 -19.76
C GLY A 52 -6.27 3.13 -19.10
N THR A 53 -6.61 2.95 -17.81
CA THR A 53 -6.36 1.69 -17.08
C THR A 53 -7.42 0.60 -17.34
N GLY A 54 -8.57 0.95 -17.92
CA GLY A 54 -9.74 0.06 -18.01
C GLY A 54 -10.50 -0.12 -16.69
N LEU A 55 -10.14 0.65 -15.65
CA LEU A 55 -10.77 0.66 -14.34
C LEU A 55 -11.61 1.93 -14.14
N ALA A 56 -12.65 1.80 -13.30
CA ALA A 56 -13.50 2.89 -12.87
C ALA A 56 -13.39 3.06 -11.36
N ALA A 57 -13.36 4.32 -10.90
CA ALA A 57 -13.45 4.63 -9.48
C ALA A 57 -14.80 4.13 -8.95
N THR A 58 -14.76 3.33 -7.89
CA THR A 58 -15.99 2.75 -7.32
C THR A 58 -16.77 3.84 -6.60
N ARG A 59 -18.04 4.01 -6.97
CA ARG A 59 -18.96 4.97 -6.35
C ARG A 59 -19.62 4.34 -5.13
N PHE A 60 -19.33 4.85 -3.95
CA PHE A 60 -19.94 4.45 -2.68
C PHE A 60 -21.04 5.46 -2.29
N PHE A 61 -21.21 5.67 -0.98
CA PHE A 61 -22.21 6.55 -0.39
C PHE A 61 -22.14 7.97 -0.96
N ASN A 62 -23.31 8.56 -1.26
CA ASN A 62 -23.46 9.88 -1.86
C ASN A 62 -22.61 10.12 -3.13
N GLY A 63 -22.31 9.05 -3.88
CA GLY A 63 -21.54 9.15 -5.12
C GLY A 63 -20.05 9.42 -4.92
N LYS A 64 -19.52 9.35 -3.69
CA LYS A 64 -18.10 9.54 -3.38
C LYS A 64 -17.28 8.30 -3.71
N ALA A 65 -15.98 8.49 -3.97
CA ALA A 65 -15.02 7.40 -4.07
C ALA A 65 -14.31 7.18 -2.72
N LEU A 66 -13.62 6.06 -2.59
CA LEU A 66 -12.83 5.71 -1.40
C LEU A 66 -11.35 5.74 -1.76
N ALA A 67 -10.60 6.63 -1.11
CA ALA A 67 -9.14 6.58 -1.08
C ALA A 67 -8.71 5.80 0.18
N ALA A 68 -7.79 4.86 0.01
CA ALA A 68 -7.18 4.09 1.08
C ALA A 68 -5.72 4.47 1.17
N MET A 69 -5.26 4.71 2.39
CA MET A 69 -3.86 4.88 2.70
C MET A 69 -3.43 3.79 3.68
N GLY A 70 -2.45 3.00 3.26
CA GLY A 70 -1.81 1.98 4.08
C GLY A 70 -0.44 2.47 4.53
N TRP A 71 -0.17 2.36 5.82
CA TRP A 71 1.10 2.73 6.44
C TRP A 71 1.71 1.49 7.05
N TYR A 72 2.93 1.15 6.66
CA TYR A 72 3.58 -0.09 7.05
C TYR A 72 4.93 0.20 7.69
N GLU A 73 5.11 -0.37 8.87
CA GLU A 73 6.42 -0.52 9.51
C GLU A 73 6.82 -1.99 9.35
N TYR A 74 7.73 -2.28 8.42
CA TYR A 74 8.28 -3.62 8.25
C TYR A 74 9.54 -3.75 9.10
N ARG A 75 9.46 -4.53 10.18
CA ARG A 75 10.56 -4.70 11.15
C ARG A 75 11.47 -5.88 10.82
N ASP A 76 10.93 -6.90 10.14
CA ASP A 76 11.70 -8.08 9.74
C ASP A 76 11.19 -8.59 8.37
N THR A 77 12.04 -8.48 7.34
CA THR A 77 11.79 -8.98 5.98
C THR A 77 13.09 -9.52 5.38
N ASP A 78 13.00 -10.23 4.25
CA ASP A 78 14.18 -10.69 3.52
C ASP A 78 15.06 -9.57 2.94
N ILE A 79 14.52 -8.36 2.78
CA ILE A 79 15.22 -7.18 2.25
C ILE A 79 15.56 -6.16 3.35
N GLY A 80 15.45 -6.57 4.61
CA GLY A 80 15.69 -5.71 5.77
C GLY A 80 14.47 -4.90 6.22
N PRO A 81 14.60 -4.12 7.29
CA PRO A 81 13.51 -3.27 7.80
C PRO A 81 13.34 -2.02 6.95
N TYR A 82 12.11 -1.59 6.74
CA TYR A 82 11.79 -0.36 6.03
C TYR A 82 10.36 0.12 6.32
N HIS A 83 10.09 1.40 6.05
CA HIS A 83 8.72 1.93 6.07
C HIS A 83 8.18 2.03 4.65
N GLU A 84 6.89 1.79 4.50
CA GLU A 84 6.15 1.91 3.25
C GLU A 84 4.84 2.65 3.48
N VAL A 85 4.50 3.58 2.60
CA VAL A 85 3.17 4.20 2.58
C VAL A 85 2.59 4.02 1.20
N GLY A 86 1.35 3.54 1.13
CA GLY A 86 0.64 3.34 -0.13
C GLY A 86 -0.63 4.16 -0.19
N LEU A 87 -0.80 4.94 -1.26
CA LEU A 87 -2.05 5.60 -1.60
C LEU A 87 -2.74 4.82 -2.72
N ALA A 88 -4.00 4.43 -2.50
CA ALA A 88 -4.77 3.70 -3.48
C ALA A 88 -6.22 4.18 -3.57
N ILE A 89 -6.84 3.98 -4.73
CA ILE A 89 -8.27 4.23 -4.97
C ILE A 89 -9.00 2.88 -5.05
N ALA A 90 -10.15 2.78 -4.41
CA ALA A 90 -11.05 1.65 -4.58
C ALA A 90 -11.66 1.64 -6.00
N VAL A 91 -11.45 0.56 -6.75
CA VAL A 91 -11.77 0.45 -8.18
C VAL A 91 -12.58 -0.80 -8.51
N GLN A 92 -13.23 -0.75 -9.66
CA GLN A 92 -13.93 -1.87 -10.30
C GLN A 92 -13.61 -1.88 -11.80
N PRO A 93 -13.74 -3.01 -12.51
CA PRO A 93 -13.64 -3.02 -13.96
C PRO A 93 -14.70 -2.11 -14.59
N SER A 94 -14.31 -1.25 -15.53
CA SER A 94 -15.22 -0.26 -16.14
C SER A 94 -16.42 -0.91 -16.85
N HIS A 95 -16.24 -2.11 -17.40
CA HIS A 95 -17.27 -2.87 -18.09
C HIS A 95 -18.19 -3.67 -17.15
N ARG A 96 -17.93 -3.67 -15.84
CA ARG A 96 -18.68 -4.44 -14.85
C ARG A 96 -18.92 -3.62 -13.57
N PRO A 97 -19.77 -2.59 -13.62
CA PRO A 97 -20.02 -1.75 -12.46
C PRO A 97 -20.74 -2.50 -11.33
N LEU A 98 -20.35 -2.21 -10.10
CA LEU A 98 -20.93 -2.80 -8.90
C LEU A 98 -22.17 -2.04 -8.47
N ARG A 99 -23.29 -2.77 -8.35
CA ARG A 99 -24.53 -2.22 -7.80
C ARG A 99 -24.47 -1.97 -6.29
N TRP A 100 -23.72 -2.81 -5.56
CA TRP A 100 -23.65 -2.77 -4.08
C TRP A 100 -22.19 -2.86 -3.61
N PRO A 101 -21.39 -1.79 -3.76
CA PRO A 101 -19.96 -1.82 -3.44
C PRO A 101 -19.63 -2.23 -2.00
N PHE A 102 -20.42 -1.78 -1.02
CA PHE A 102 -20.19 -2.12 0.38
C PHE A 102 -20.28 -3.62 0.67
N LEU A 103 -21.12 -4.36 -0.06
CA LEU A 103 -21.22 -5.82 0.12
C LEU A 103 -19.96 -6.55 -0.34
N GLN A 104 -19.12 -5.93 -1.18
CA GLN A 104 -17.86 -6.54 -1.64
C GLN A 104 -16.86 -6.78 -0.49
N PHE A 105 -16.95 -6.01 0.60
CA PHE A 105 -16.11 -6.24 1.78
C PHE A 105 -16.46 -7.54 2.51
N LEU A 106 -17.68 -8.05 2.35
CA LEU A 106 -18.13 -9.35 2.88
C LEU A 106 -17.80 -10.51 1.93
N VAL A 107 -17.47 -10.22 0.67
CA VAL A 107 -17.12 -11.23 -0.33
C VAL A 107 -15.67 -11.67 -0.11
N PRO A 108 -15.38 -12.99 -0.13
CA PRO A 108 -14.01 -13.51 -0.09
C PRO A 108 -13.16 -12.93 -1.21
N SER A 109 -11.88 -12.66 -0.93
CA SER A 109 -10.96 -11.99 -1.86
C SER A 109 -10.93 -12.63 -3.25
N GLN A 110 -10.95 -13.96 -3.34
CA GLN A 110 -10.92 -14.71 -4.61
C GLN A 110 -12.12 -14.43 -5.54
N ARG A 111 -13.25 -13.95 -5.02
CA ARG A 111 -14.47 -13.65 -5.79
C ARG A 111 -14.81 -12.16 -5.79
N ARG A 112 -13.96 -11.34 -5.17
CA ARG A 112 -14.18 -9.91 -5.02
C ARG A 112 -13.86 -9.21 -6.34
N VAL A 113 -14.77 -8.36 -6.79
CA VAL A 113 -14.57 -7.52 -7.98
C VAL A 113 -13.97 -6.17 -7.60
N LEU A 114 -14.27 -5.70 -6.39
CA LEU A 114 -13.66 -4.51 -5.81
C LEU A 114 -12.15 -4.73 -5.60
N GLY A 115 -11.33 -3.88 -6.22
CA GLY A 115 -9.89 -3.84 -6.04
C GLY A 115 -9.42 -2.48 -5.55
N PHE A 116 -8.11 -2.33 -5.39
CA PHE A 116 -7.46 -1.06 -5.10
C PHE A 116 -6.38 -0.79 -6.15
N TYR A 117 -6.46 0.36 -6.82
CA TYR A 117 -5.44 0.83 -7.76
C TYR A 117 -4.46 1.72 -7.02
N ILE A 118 -3.18 1.34 -7.02
CA ILE A 118 -2.11 2.07 -6.31
C ILE A 118 -1.71 3.27 -7.16
N ILE A 119 -1.78 4.46 -6.58
CA ILE A 119 -1.34 5.72 -7.20
C ILE A 119 0.14 5.93 -6.94
N ASP A 120 0.54 5.86 -5.66
CA ASP A 120 1.90 6.10 -5.19
C ASP A 120 2.23 5.14 -4.06
N LEU A 121 3.51 4.76 -3.96
CA LEU A 121 3.98 3.79 -2.97
C LEU A 121 5.39 4.14 -2.43
N PRO A 122 5.60 5.30 -1.78
CA PRO A 122 6.88 5.68 -1.18
C PRO A 122 7.41 4.65 -0.18
N VAL A 123 8.73 4.48 -0.20
CA VAL A 123 9.49 3.57 0.70
C VAL A 123 10.77 4.23 1.20
N THR A 124 11.32 3.74 2.31
CA THR A 124 12.58 4.29 2.88
C THR A 124 13.86 3.65 2.35
N THR A 125 13.80 2.60 1.51
CA THR A 125 14.98 1.87 1.04
C THR A 125 14.97 1.64 -0.46
N GLU A 126 16.14 1.76 -1.10
CA GLU A 126 16.30 1.53 -2.54
C GLU A 126 15.94 0.10 -2.96
N ILE A 127 16.32 -0.92 -2.19
CA ILE A 127 16.02 -2.32 -2.52
C ILE A 127 14.52 -2.61 -2.56
N ALA A 128 13.73 -2.05 -1.61
CA ALA A 128 12.28 -2.17 -1.63
C ALA A 128 11.63 -1.43 -2.80
N CYS A 129 12.25 -0.32 -3.24
CA CYS A 129 11.80 0.48 -4.38
C CYS A 129 12.05 -0.28 -5.69
N ALA A 130 13.29 -0.70 -5.92
CA ALA A 130 13.73 -1.43 -7.11
C ALA A 130 12.94 -2.74 -7.27
N ALA A 131 12.86 -3.57 -6.22
CA ALA A 131 12.08 -4.80 -6.25
C ALA A 131 10.60 -4.55 -6.58
N GLY A 132 10.00 -3.50 -5.99
CA GLY A 132 8.61 -3.10 -6.24
C GLY A 132 8.34 -2.71 -7.70
N GLN A 133 9.21 -1.85 -8.25
CA GLN A 133 9.10 -1.35 -9.61
C GLN A 133 9.36 -2.45 -10.65
N GLU A 134 10.45 -3.21 -10.49
CA GLU A 134 10.93 -4.13 -11.52
C GLU A 134 10.11 -5.42 -11.59
N MET A 135 9.64 -5.94 -10.44
CA MET A 135 8.91 -7.21 -10.41
C MET A 135 7.40 -7.05 -10.53
N TRP A 136 6.85 -5.95 -10.02
CA TRP A 136 5.39 -5.74 -9.96
C TRP A 136 4.91 -4.46 -10.65
N GLY A 137 5.81 -3.61 -11.16
CA GLY A 137 5.45 -2.36 -11.82
C GLY A 137 4.85 -1.31 -10.87
N PHE A 138 5.12 -1.38 -9.56
CA PHE A 138 4.56 -0.43 -8.61
C PHE A 138 5.20 0.95 -8.75
N PRO A 139 4.42 2.05 -8.56
CA PRO A 139 4.92 3.41 -8.58
C PRO A 139 5.64 3.76 -7.27
N LYS A 140 6.70 3.02 -6.96
CA LYS A 140 7.54 3.27 -5.77
C LYS A 140 8.53 4.40 -6.03
N PHE A 141 8.88 5.11 -4.98
CA PHE A 141 10.03 6.02 -4.96
C PHE A 141 10.62 6.04 -3.55
N VAL A 142 11.90 6.39 -3.44
CA VAL A 142 12.57 6.47 -2.14
C VAL A 142 12.35 7.85 -1.52
N THR A 143 11.92 7.87 -0.27
CA THR A 143 11.84 9.10 0.53
C THR A 143 11.85 8.81 2.03
N GLU A 144 12.06 9.85 2.83
CA GLU A 144 11.94 9.76 4.28
C GLU A 144 10.47 9.65 4.71
N ILE A 145 10.22 8.71 5.62
CA ILE A 145 8.91 8.47 6.22
C ILE A 145 9.06 8.51 7.75
N PRO A 146 9.10 9.72 8.36
CA PRO A 146 9.10 9.86 9.80
C PRO A 146 7.87 9.20 10.42
N TYR A 147 8.10 8.38 11.43
CA TYR A 147 7.09 7.58 12.10
C TYR A 147 7.31 7.60 13.61
N SER A 148 6.25 7.86 14.37
CA SER A 148 6.27 7.71 15.82
C SER A 148 4.96 7.13 16.35
N ILE A 149 5.10 6.23 17.32
CA ILE A 149 4.03 5.80 18.21
C ILE A 149 4.46 6.13 19.64
N ASP A 150 3.66 6.91 20.35
CA ASP A 150 3.82 7.20 21.77
C ASP A 150 2.51 6.91 22.51
N GLY A 151 2.50 5.83 23.30
CA GLY A 151 1.28 5.33 23.93
C GLY A 151 0.22 4.96 22.88
N ASN A 152 -0.88 5.72 22.84
CA ASN A 152 -1.91 5.58 21.81
C ASN A 152 -1.75 6.57 20.66
N HIS A 153 -0.84 7.54 20.74
CA HIS A 153 -0.70 8.56 19.70
C HIS A 153 0.16 8.01 18.56
N VAL A 154 -0.30 8.19 17.33
CA VAL A 154 0.44 7.86 16.11
C VAL A 154 0.65 9.13 15.29
N ALA A 155 1.88 9.35 14.82
CA ALA A 155 2.21 10.39 13.87
C ALA A 155 3.05 9.80 12.74
N ILE A 156 2.60 9.98 11.51
CA ILE A 156 3.30 9.49 10.32
C ILE A 156 3.34 10.58 9.26
N ASN A 157 4.49 10.75 8.63
CA ASN A 157 4.74 11.76 7.62
C ASN A 157 5.43 11.13 6.42
N VAL A 158 5.18 11.65 5.23
CA VAL A 158 5.95 11.34 4.02
C VAL A 158 6.55 12.65 3.52
N LEU A 159 7.86 12.70 3.39
CA LEU A 159 8.56 13.89 2.90
C LEU A 159 8.70 13.86 1.37
N HIS A 160 8.79 15.03 0.77
CA HIS A 160 9.15 15.17 -0.62
C HIS A 160 10.66 14.93 -0.77
N PRO A 161 11.09 14.04 -1.70
CA PRO A 161 12.48 13.56 -1.74
C PRO A 161 13.50 14.67 -2.01
N GLU A 162 13.11 15.74 -2.71
CA GLU A 162 14.03 16.84 -3.04
C GLU A 162 13.94 18.04 -2.09
N SER A 163 12.73 18.37 -1.62
CA SER A 163 12.50 19.59 -0.84
C SER A 163 12.47 19.36 0.66
N GLY A 164 12.27 18.11 1.09
CA GLY A 164 12.06 17.76 2.50
C GLY A 164 10.71 18.24 3.07
N GLU A 165 9.87 18.85 2.24
CA GLU A 165 8.53 19.31 2.66
C GLU A 165 7.59 18.12 2.88
N SER A 166 6.64 18.27 3.80
CA SER A 166 5.63 17.24 4.04
C SER A 166 4.68 17.13 2.84
N ILE A 167 4.62 15.95 2.21
CA ILE A 167 3.60 15.61 1.21
C ILE A 167 2.30 15.25 1.91
N VAL A 168 2.38 14.40 2.93
CA VAL A 168 1.22 13.94 3.69
C VAL A 168 1.62 13.67 5.13
N LYS A 169 0.75 14.09 6.05
CA LYS A 169 0.90 13.86 7.49
C LYS A 169 -0.41 13.31 8.04
N ILE A 170 -0.33 12.24 8.82
CA ILE A 170 -1.42 11.71 9.63
C ILE A 170 -1.00 11.73 11.09
N GLU A 171 -1.88 12.27 11.93
CA GLU A 171 -1.74 12.26 13.38
C GLU A 171 -3.08 11.86 14.01
N GLY A 172 -3.04 11.05 15.06
CA GLY A 172 -4.26 10.62 15.73
C GLY A 172 -4.01 9.68 16.90
N GLN A 173 -5.09 9.19 17.49
CA GLN A 173 -5.05 8.21 18.57
C GLN A 173 -5.53 6.83 18.08
N LEU A 174 -4.79 5.80 18.44
CA LEU A 174 -5.10 4.39 18.24
C LEU A 174 -6.09 3.94 19.33
N GLY A 175 -7.22 3.34 18.93
CA GLY A 175 -8.23 2.84 19.85
C GLY A 175 -9.17 3.94 20.37
N GLY A 176 -10.18 4.26 19.55
CA GLY A 176 -11.38 5.00 19.96
C GLY A 176 -12.57 4.08 20.17
#